data_AF-G5JW05-F1
#
_entry.id   AF-G5JW05-F1
#
_cell.length_a   1.000
_cell.length_b   1.000
_cell.length_c   1.000
_cell.angle_alpha   90.00
_cell.angle_beta   90.00
_cell.angle_gamma   90.00
#
_symmetry.space_group_name_H-M   'P 1'
#
loop_
_entity.id
_entity.type
_entity.pdbx_description
1 polymer ?
#
loop_
_entity_poly.entity_id
_entity_poly.type
_entity_poly.pdbx_seq_one_letter_code
_entity_poly.pdbx_strand_id
1 'polypeptide(L)'
;MQKILKITIIFDKILEMKTLYDVQQLLKQFGVYVYLGKRLYDIEMMKIELEELYKNGLLSKEVYLQAEFVLRREHKIEKEKEDEQKTFRD
;
A
#
# COMPACT_ATOMS: atom_id res chain seq x y z
N MET A 1 20.25 6.73 23.96
CA MET A 1 18.85 6.48 24.40
C MET A 1 17.81 6.72 23.30
N GLN A 2 17.82 7.83 22.54
CA GLN A 2 16.84 8.07 21.45
C GLN A 2 16.89 7.06 20.27
N LYS A 3 18.04 6.43 19.99
CA LYS A 3 18.17 5.42 18.91
C LYS A 3 17.38 4.13 19.17
N ILE A 4 17.34 3.67 20.42
CA ILE A 4 16.59 2.47 20.82
C ILE A 4 15.09 2.72 20.68
N LEU A 5 14.61 3.90 21.11
CA LEU A 5 13.21 4.30 20.98
C LEU A 5 12.78 4.40 19.50
N LYS A 6 13.63 4.92 18.60
CA LYS A 6 13.35 4.91 17.14
C LYS A 6 13.29 3.49 16.58
N ILE A 7 14.17 2.58 17.00
CA ILE A 7 14.19 1.20 16.52
C ILE A 7 12.92 0.45 16.94
N THR A 8 12.46 0.62 18.18
CA THR A 8 11.22 0.01 18.67
C THR A 8 9.98 0.61 17.99
N ILE A 9 9.89 1.94 17.84
CA ILE A 9 8.78 2.59 17.12
C ILE A 9 8.73 2.18 15.63
N ILE A 10 9.90 1.98 15.00
CA ILE A 10 9.97 1.47 13.62
C ILE A 10 9.51 0.01 13.57
N PHE A 11 9.94 -0.83 14.52
CA PHE A 11 9.50 -2.23 14.62
C PHE A 11 7.98 -2.35 14.86
N ASP A 12 7.43 -1.53 15.75
CA ASP A 12 5.99 -1.51 16.07
C ASP A 12 5.16 -0.98 14.88
N LYS A 13 5.68 -0.02 14.10
CA LYS A 13 5.03 0.44 12.85
C LYS A 13 5.07 -0.59 11.74
N ILE A 14 6.09 -1.46 11.70
CA ILE A 14 6.16 -2.58 10.76
C ILE A 14 5.15 -3.67 11.13
N LEU A 15 4.79 -3.80 12.42
CA LEU A 15 3.92 -4.86 12.91
C LEU A 15 2.43 -4.69 12.58
N GLU A 16 1.95 -3.50 12.20
CA GLU A 16 0.57 -3.35 11.73
C GLU A 16 0.45 -2.40 10.53
N MET A 17 0.54 -2.97 9.32
CA MET A 17 0.22 -2.25 8.08
C MET A 17 -1.29 -1.98 8.01
N LYS A 18 -1.70 -0.72 8.15
CA LYS A 18 -3.13 -0.35 8.27
C LYS A 18 -3.62 0.57 7.16
N THR A 19 -2.72 1.31 6.54
CA THR A 19 -3.09 2.41 5.63
C THR A 19 -2.39 2.27 4.29
N LEU A 20 -2.94 2.92 3.25
CA LEU A 20 -2.27 2.99 1.95
C LEU A 20 -0.85 3.56 2.06
N TYR A 21 -0.65 4.50 3.00
CA TYR A 21 0.66 5.09 3.25
C TYR A 21 1.67 4.05 3.76
N ASP A 22 1.24 3.12 4.61
CA ASP A 22 2.14 2.05 5.08
C ASP A 22 2.59 1.15 3.93
N VAL A 23 1.67 0.82 3.01
CA VAL A 23 2.00 0.07 1.78
C VAL A 23 2.95 0.85 0.88
N GLN A 24 2.73 2.17 0.73
CA GLN A 24 3.66 3.03 0.00
C GLN A 24 5.06 3.03 0.63
N GLN A 25 5.13 3.07 1.96
CA GLN A 25 6.41 3.04 2.67
C GLN A 25 7.11 1.68 2.52
N LEU A 26 6.37 0.57 2.50
CA LEU A 26 6.91 -0.75 2.16
C LEU A 26 7.53 -0.73 0.75
N LEU A 27 6.77 -0.33 -0.27
CA LEU A 27 7.23 -0.32 -1.67
C LEU A 27 8.47 0.57 -1.87
N LYS A 28 8.55 1.71 -1.17
CA LYS A 28 9.74 2.59 -1.21
C LYS A 28 11.01 1.93 -0.69
N GLN A 29 10.92 0.94 0.22
CA GLN A 29 12.09 0.19 0.67
C GLN A 29 12.73 -0.62 -0.45
N PHE A 30 11.96 -0.96 -1.49
CA PHE A 30 12.41 -1.65 -2.70
C PHE A 30 12.66 -0.71 -3.88
N GLY A 31 12.63 0.61 -3.65
CA GLY A 31 12.84 1.61 -4.71
C GLY A 31 11.64 1.80 -5.64
N VAL A 32 10.47 1.28 -5.28
CA VAL A 32 9.24 1.42 -6.06
C VAL A 32 8.53 2.72 -5.66
N TYR A 33 8.35 3.63 -6.62
CA TYR A 33 7.63 4.89 -6.46
C TYR A 33 6.49 4.95 -7.48
N VAL A 34 5.25 4.92 -7.00
CA VAL A 34 4.05 4.96 -7.84
C VAL A 34 3.42 6.35 -7.79
N TYR A 35 3.25 6.97 -8.96
CA TYR A 35 2.53 8.23 -9.13
C TYR A 35 2.04 8.40 -10.58
N LEU A 36 0.78 8.03 -10.83
CA LEU A 36 0.07 8.10 -12.10
C LEU A 36 -0.94 9.26 -12.16
N GLY A 37 -1.05 10.03 -11.08
CA GLY A 37 -1.91 11.22 -10.98
C GLY A 37 -3.38 10.93 -10.66
N LYS A 38 -3.80 9.66 -10.64
CA LYS A 38 -5.10 9.24 -10.13
C LYS A 38 -4.93 8.18 -9.05
N ARG A 39 -5.57 8.42 -7.89
CA ARG A 39 -5.44 7.56 -6.72
C ARG A 39 -5.86 6.11 -6.98
N LEU A 40 -6.93 5.88 -7.75
CA LEU A 40 -7.35 4.52 -8.10
C LEU A 40 -6.26 3.79 -8.90
N TYR A 41 -5.66 4.46 -9.90
CA TYR A 41 -4.61 3.89 -10.73
C TYR A 41 -3.31 3.69 -9.94
N ASP A 42 -3.00 4.60 -9.02
CA ASP A 42 -1.87 4.43 -8.09
C ASP A 42 -2.05 3.15 -7.27
N ILE A 43 -3.25 2.89 -6.76
CA ILE A 43 -3.55 1.68 -5.98
C ILE A 43 -3.44 0.42 -6.87
N GLU A 44 -3.93 0.47 -8.11
CA GLU A 44 -3.81 -0.64 -9.07
C GLU A 44 -2.35 -0.95 -9.39
N MET A 45 -1.54 0.07 -9.67
CA MET A 45 -0.12 -0.09 -9.94
C MET A 45 0.63 -0.63 -8.71
N MET A 46 0.31 -0.15 -7.50
CA MET A 46 0.88 -0.70 -6.27
C MET A 46 0.58 -2.17 -6.07
N LYS A 47 -0.61 -2.66 -6.49
CA LYS A 47 -0.93 -4.10 -6.42
C LYS A 47 -0.05 -4.92 -7.35
N ILE A 48 0.19 -4.43 -8.57
CA ILE A 48 1.06 -5.09 -9.56
C ILE A 48 2.47 -5.21 -9.01
N GLU A 49 3.04 -4.10 -8.52
CA GLU A 49 4.40 -4.09 -7.96
C GLU A 49 4.50 -4.96 -6.71
N LEU A 50 3.50 -4.95 -5.83
CA LEU A 50 3.46 -5.81 -4.64
C LEU A 50 3.48 -7.30 -5.02
N GLU A 51 2.69 -7.69 -6.03
CA GLU A 51 2.65 -9.06 -6.52
C GLU A 51 3.99 -9.49 -7.13
N GLU A 52 4.65 -8.59 -7.88
CA GLU A 52 5.96 -8.85 -8.47
C GLU A 52 7.03 -9.04 -7.40
N LEU A 53 7.06 -8.19 -6.37
CA LEU A 53 7.97 -8.35 -5.23
C LEU A 53 7.75 -9.70 -4.52
N TYR A 54 6.50 -10.13 -4.35
CA TYR A 54 6.19 -11.42 -3.73
C TYR A 54 6.61 -12.60 -4.62
N LYS A 55 6.31 -12.57 -5.92
CA LYS A 55 6.70 -13.62 -6.89
C LYS A 55 8.22 -13.81 -6.98
N ASN A 56 8.98 -12.72 -6.85
CA ASN A 56 10.44 -12.75 -6.84
C ASN A 56 11.03 -13.11 -5.45
N GLY A 57 10.19 -13.45 -4.47
CA GLY A 57 10.65 -13.86 -3.14
C GLY A 57 11.19 -12.72 -2.27
N LEU A 58 10.91 -11.46 -2.63
CA LEU A 58 11.38 -10.27 -1.91
C LEU A 58 10.50 -9.92 -0.70
N LEU A 59 9.31 -10.53 -0.59
CA LEU A 59 8.38 -10.36 0.52
C LEU A 59 8.01 -11.70 1.15
N SER A 60 7.87 -11.72 2.47
CA SER A 60 7.23 -12.86 3.14
C SER A 60 5.74 -12.90 2.81
N LYS A 61 5.13 -14.07 2.94
CA LYS A 61 3.70 -14.26 2.69
C LYS A 61 2.85 -13.40 3.62
N GLU A 62 3.26 -13.23 4.87
CA GLU A 62 2.55 -12.44 5.88
C GLU A 62 2.52 -10.96 5.49
N VAL A 63 3.68 -10.40 5.10
CA VAL A 63 3.80 -9.00 4.65
C VAL A 63 2.97 -8.77 3.38
N TYR A 64 3.05 -9.70 2.43
CA TYR A 64 2.26 -9.65 1.19
C TYR A 64 0.76 -9.61 1.49
N LEU A 65 0.26 -10.53 2.31
CA LEU A 65 -1.18 -10.61 2.64
C LEU A 65 -1.69 -9.36 3.38
N GLN A 66 -0.88 -8.81 4.29
CA GLN A 66 -1.24 -7.56 4.98
C GLN A 66 -1.34 -6.38 4.01
N ALA A 67 -0.33 -6.21 3.15
CA ALA A 67 -0.33 -5.16 2.13
C ALA A 67 -1.48 -5.32 1.13
N GLU A 68 -1.72 -6.55 0.67
CA GLU A 68 -2.79 -6.86 -0.26
C GLU A 68 -4.17 -6.53 0.33
N PHE A 69 -4.38 -6.83 1.62
CA PHE A 69 -5.63 -6.51 2.31
C PHE A 69 -5.90 -4.99 2.33
N VAL A 70 -4.88 -4.21 2.68
CA VAL A 70 -4.96 -2.74 2.67
C VAL A 70 -5.27 -2.22 1.26
N LEU A 71 -4.54 -2.67 0.25
CA LEU A 71 -4.76 -2.25 -1.14
C LEU A 71 -6.15 -2.62 -1.66
N ARG A 72 -6.67 -3.81 -1.31
CA ARG A 72 -8.03 -4.23 -1.68
C ARG A 72 -9.09 -3.33 -1.05
N ARG A 73 -8.97 -3.00 0.24
CA ARG A 73 -9.88 -2.10 0.94
C ARG A 73 -9.87 -0.69 0.33
N GLU A 74 -8.68 -0.11 0.15
CA GLU A 74 -8.52 1.25 -0.37
C GLU A 74 -9.02 1.34 -1.82
N HIS A 75 -8.73 0.33 -2.64
CA HIS A 75 -9.24 0.26 -4.00
C HIS A 75 -10.77 0.26 -4.04
N LYS A 76 -11.43 -0.53 -3.17
CA LYS A 76 -12.89 -0.57 -3.12
C LYS A 76 -13.46 0.81 -2.81
N ILE A 77 -12.94 1.46 -1.77
CA ILE A 77 -13.37 2.81 -1.35
C ILE A 77 -13.18 3.82 -2.49
N GLU A 78 -12.04 3.80 -3.17
CA GLU A 78 -11.75 4.78 -4.21
C GLU A 78 -12.59 4.54 -5.48
N LYS A 79 -12.85 3.28 -5.82
CA LYS A 79 -13.73 2.93 -6.93
C LYS A 79 -15.17 3.39 -6.69
N GLU A 80 -15.70 3.18 -5.47
CA GLU A 80 -17.04 3.66 -5.09
C GLU A 80 -17.16 5.17 -5.26
N LYS A 81 -16.15 5.94 -4.83
CA LYS A 81 -16.10 7.40 -5.04
C LYS A 81 -16.04 7.82 -6.51
N GLU A 82 -15.32 7.09 -7.36
CA GLU A 82 -15.28 7.39 -8.79
C GLU A 82 -16.64 7.13 -9.44
N ASP A 83 -17.33 6.08 -9.04
CA ASP A 83 -18.64 5.73 -9.59
C ASP A 83 -19.71 6.73 -9.13
N GLU A 84 -19.72 7.13 -7.87
CA GLU A 84 -20.57 8.22 -7.37
C GLU A 84 -20.37 9.53 -8.16
N GLN A 85 -19.10 9.92 -8.39
CA GLN A 85 -18.79 11.14 -9.14
C GLN A 85 -19.26 11.10 -10.59
N LYS A 86 -19.31 9.93 -11.24
CA LYS A 86 -19.87 9.79 -12.59
C LYS A 86 -21.37 10.02 -12.57
N THR A 87 -22.08 9.42 -11.60
CA THR A 87 -23.54 9.57 -11.47
C THR A 87 -24.00 11.01 -11.28
N PHE A 88 -23.20 11.89 -10.66
CA PHE A 88 -23.54 13.32 -10.53
C PHE A 88 -23.20 14.18 -11.77
N ARG A 89 -22.48 13.63 -12.75
CA ARG A 89 -22.08 14.34 -13.99
C ARG A 89 -22.97 13.99 -15.17
N ASP A 90 -23.82 12.98 -15.02
CA ASP A 90 -24.86 12.55 -15.98
C ASP A 90 -26.21 13.19 -15.65
#